data_AF-A0A958JQN9-F1
#
_entry.id   AF-A0A958JQN9-F1
#
_cell.length_a   1.000
_cell.length_b   1.000
_cell.length_c   1.000
_cell.angle_alpha   90.00
_cell.angle_beta   90.00
_cell.angle_gamma   90.00
#
_symmetry.space_group_name_H-M   'P 1'
#
loop_
_entity.id
_entity.type
_entity.pdbx_description
1 polymer ?
#
loop_
_entity_poly.entity_id
_entity_poly.type
_entity_poly.pdbx_seq_one_letter_code
_entity_poly.pdbx_strand_id
1 'polypeptide(L)'
;MHSNNTSSSPIRAALPIPPPDSIGSLSYDKHSESELQAARFLSELPAIRIWIPDTLRYGLQANSSHLVARIRDMGYERPIEVVYGQRKEGQLPRIDLFFDEFDPHGKEDQYDSEGNLRFISRSAFRERALKGEMPMVPLALSGGVDAPLPPTLLKAESIAWFNTAHWHFPSGMQFRGSSRVVPLESIQGASIRSPIPDPDDSQEFIRETFQKFPHLAQKREAVLAVDAARLKTQILPVYGMEIGRNESMRYLIAGLELARRGGPIILPVFEHFPLASIEKVIEQVKTDGVFKGPIRSLSFADQDIAEKVDSFPPDGITIVSLDRCPAPVFEFFLSQADLPPTLYGVSTSKIMHQLGKPYLPTTREMPTTLTKMGFSDHPGFKKLTTAMIALDRRRSNSLRVEPLKLHRARAIQEYIVEALDPNSEVTNLFNQIKDHVCSPENELVTQGLLAVKKEIALSA
;
A
#
# COMPACT_ATOMS: atom_id res chain seq x y z
N MET A 1 37.00 -26.11 -36.16
CA MET A 1 37.03 -24.63 -36.14
C MET A 1 35.62 -24.13 -35.84
N HIS A 2 35.28 -23.96 -34.56
CA HIS A 2 34.02 -23.35 -34.13
C HIS A 2 34.39 -22.24 -33.13
N SER A 3 34.18 -21.00 -33.56
CA SER A 3 34.45 -19.79 -32.81
C SER A 3 33.35 -19.55 -31.77
N ASN A 4 33.75 -19.59 -30.49
CA ASN A 4 32.93 -19.15 -29.37
C ASN A 4 32.78 -17.62 -29.39
N ASN A 5 31.55 -17.14 -29.54
CA ASN A 5 31.20 -15.74 -29.39
C ASN A 5 30.77 -15.49 -27.93
N THR A 6 31.72 -15.09 -27.08
CA THR A 6 31.44 -14.57 -25.74
C THR A 6 31.09 -13.09 -25.84
N SER A 7 29.80 -12.79 -25.79
CA SER A 7 29.26 -11.45 -25.61
C SER A 7 29.54 -10.96 -24.19
N SER A 8 30.66 -10.25 -23.99
CA SER A 8 30.92 -9.47 -22.78
C SER A 8 29.99 -8.25 -22.76
N SER A 9 29.08 -8.20 -21.77
CA SER A 9 28.34 -6.97 -21.48
C SER A 9 29.33 -5.93 -20.95
N PRO A 10 29.25 -4.65 -21.38
CA PRO A 10 30.16 -3.62 -20.92
C PRO A 10 29.87 -3.32 -19.45
N ILE A 11 30.86 -3.52 -18.59
CA ILE A 11 30.89 -2.98 -17.24
C ILE A 11 30.90 -1.45 -17.40
N ARG A 12 29.76 -0.79 -17.22
CA ARG A 12 29.70 0.68 -17.12
C ARG A 12 30.54 1.09 -15.91
N ALA A 13 31.57 1.89 -16.15
CA ALA A 13 32.34 2.54 -15.10
C ALA A 13 31.38 3.28 -14.16
N ALA A 14 31.60 3.14 -12.84
CA ALA A 14 30.86 3.89 -11.84
C ALA A 14 30.93 5.39 -12.19
N LEU A 15 29.77 6.02 -12.32
CA LEU A 15 29.69 7.46 -12.58
C LEU A 15 30.43 8.20 -11.47
N PRO A 16 31.19 9.27 -11.79
CA PRO A 16 31.87 10.07 -10.79
C PRO A 16 30.86 10.59 -9.78
N ILE A 17 31.16 10.39 -8.49
CA ILE A 17 30.34 10.89 -7.39
C ILE A 17 30.38 12.43 -7.46
N PRO A 18 29.24 13.11 -7.59
CA PRO A 18 29.23 14.57 -7.58
C PRO A 18 29.76 15.11 -6.24
N PRO A 19 30.44 16.27 -6.24
CA PRO A 19 30.95 16.88 -5.01
C PRO A 19 29.79 17.22 -4.05
N PRO A 20 29.99 17.12 -2.72
CA PRO A 20 28.93 17.32 -1.72
C PRO A 20 28.27 18.71 -1.75
N ASP A 21 28.86 19.69 -2.43
CA ASP A 21 28.34 21.06 -2.55
C ASP A 21 27.39 21.26 -3.74
N SER A 22 27.15 20.23 -4.56
CA SER A 22 26.23 20.30 -5.71
C SER A 22 24.82 19.78 -5.40
N ILE A 23 24.41 19.78 -4.13
CA ILE A 23 23.01 19.52 -3.77
C ILE A 23 22.20 20.65 -4.41
N GLY A 24 21.51 20.35 -5.51
CA GLY A 24 20.60 21.28 -6.17
C GLY A 24 19.71 21.91 -5.11
N SER A 25 19.49 23.22 -5.19
CA SER A 25 18.81 24.01 -4.16
C SER A 25 17.47 23.37 -3.76
N LEU A 26 17.49 22.48 -2.77
CA LEU A 26 16.33 22.08 -2.02
C LEU A 26 15.73 23.40 -1.53
N SER A 27 14.46 23.66 -1.80
CA SER A 27 13.83 24.85 -1.25
C SER A 27 13.84 24.69 0.28
N TYR A 28 14.85 25.25 0.93
CA TYR A 28 15.13 25.09 2.36
C TYR A 28 13.93 25.48 3.23
N ASP A 29 13.03 26.30 2.70
CA ASP A 29 11.84 26.79 3.39
C ASP A 29 10.79 25.70 3.71
N LYS A 30 10.92 24.47 3.18
CA LYS A 30 9.93 23.39 3.38
C LYS A 30 10.36 22.25 4.30
N HIS A 31 11.64 22.18 4.70
CA HIS A 31 12.15 21.04 5.44
C HIS A 31 12.38 21.35 6.92
N SER A 32 11.99 20.41 7.79
CA SER A 32 12.34 20.49 9.21
C SER A 32 13.85 20.23 9.42
N GLU A 33 14.40 20.70 10.54
CA GLU A 33 15.81 20.43 10.88
C GLU A 33 16.11 18.92 10.93
N SER A 34 15.17 18.10 11.41
CA SER A 34 15.31 16.64 11.41
C SER A 34 15.41 16.05 10.01
N GLU A 35 14.64 16.58 9.05
CA GLU A 35 14.71 16.16 7.64
C GLU A 35 16.04 16.55 7.00
N LEU A 36 16.54 17.76 7.29
CA LEU A 36 17.85 18.20 6.80
C LEU A 36 18.98 17.31 7.35
N GLN A 37 18.91 16.90 8.62
CA GLN A 37 19.87 15.97 9.21
C GLN A 37 19.81 14.56 8.60
N ALA A 38 18.60 14.07 8.31
CA ALA A 38 18.41 12.79 7.62
C ALA A 38 18.93 12.84 6.18
N ALA A 39 18.65 13.93 5.44
CA ALA A 39 19.16 14.16 4.09
C ALA A 39 20.69 14.21 4.05
N ARG A 40 21.33 14.92 4.99
CA ARG A 40 22.80 14.94 5.13
C ARG A 40 23.36 13.54 5.34
N PHE A 41 22.76 12.76 6.24
CA PHE A 41 23.15 11.36 6.44
C PHE A 41 23.03 10.52 5.17
N LEU A 42 21.92 10.65 4.42
CA LEU A 42 21.75 9.96 3.14
C LEU A 42 22.84 10.35 2.13
N SER A 43 23.22 11.62 2.05
CA SER A 43 24.24 12.11 1.11
C SER A 43 25.64 11.51 1.35
N GLU A 44 25.94 11.12 2.60
CA GLU A 44 27.18 10.45 2.99
C GLU A 44 27.23 8.99 2.51
N LEU A 45 26.09 8.36 2.18
CA LEU A 45 26.00 6.95 1.82
C LEU A 45 26.31 6.69 0.33
N PRO A 46 27.42 6.01 -0.01
CA PRO A 46 27.82 5.78 -1.41
C PRO A 46 26.80 4.97 -2.21
N ALA A 47 26.01 4.11 -1.56
CA ALA A 47 24.93 3.34 -2.14
C ALA A 47 23.92 2.95 -1.07
N ILE A 48 22.64 2.81 -1.46
CA ILE A 48 21.56 2.29 -0.63
C ILE A 48 20.94 1.10 -1.34
N ARG A 49 20.65 0.05 -0.57
CA ARG A 49 19.94 -1.13 -1.05
C ARG A 49 18.63 -1.29 -0.30
N ILE A 50 17.51 -1.44 -1.01
CA ILE A 50 16.18 -1.56 -0.42
C ILE A 50 15.64 -2.96 -0.70
N TRP A 51 15.26 -3.67 0.37
CA TRP A 51 14.60 -4.96 0.27
C TRP A 51 13.09 -4.80 0.18
N ILE A 52 12.49 -5.53 -0.76
CA ILE A 52 11.05 -5.63 -0.93
C ILE A 52 10.65 -7.10 -0.80
N PRO A 53 10.01 -7.51 0.31
CA PRO A 53 9.61 -8.89 0.50
C PRO A 53 8.52 -9.29 -0.50
N ASP A 54 8.50 -10.57 -0.85
CA ASP A 54 7.39 -11.15 -1.56
C ASP A 54 6.20 -11.37 -0.61
N THR A 55 5.06 -10.72 -0.89
CA THR A 55 3.86 -10.78 -0.07
C THR A 55 2.61 -11.08 -0.89
N LEU A 56 1.59 -11.67 -0.24
CA LEU A 56 0.25 -11.87 -0.87
C LEU A 56 -0.48 -10.56 -1.12
N ARG A 57 -0.01 -9.46 -0.55
CA ARG A 57 -0.79 -8.23 -0.39
C ARG A 57 0.11 -7.02 -0.58
N TYR A 58 -0.52 -5.86 -0.77
CA TYR A 58 0.17 -4.61 -1.11
C TYR A 58 1.03 -4.08 0.03
N GLY A 59 0.67 -4.35 1.28
CA GLY A 59 1.17 -3.58 2.42
C GLY A 59 2.70 -3.44 2.55
N LEU A 60 3.46 -4.53 2.64
CA LEU A 60 4.93 -4.43 2.79
C LEU A 60 5.59 -3.79 1.57
N GLN A 61 5.07 -4.09 0.37
CA GLN A 61 5.64 -3.57 -0.87
C GLN A 61 5.35 -2.07 -1.04
N ALA A 62 4.13 -1.64 -0.71
CA ALA A 62 3.74 -0.23 -0.68
C ALA A 62 4.54 0.57 0.35
N ASN A 63 4.90 -0.02 1.49
CA ASN A 63 5.77 0.67 2.43
C ASN A 63 7.19 0.81 1.90
N SER A 64 7.75 -0.23 1.27
CA SER A 64 9.08 -0.14 0.68
C SER A 64 9.14 0.81 -0.50
N SER A 65 8.10 0.89 -1.35
CA SER A 65 8.06 1.90 -2.43
C SER A 65 7.96 3.31 -1.87
N HIS A 66 7.17 3.54 -0.82
CA HIS A 66 7.07 4.87 -0.22
C HIS A 66 8.35 5.26 0.53
N LEU A 67 9.08 4.29 1.07
CA LEU A 67 10.43 4.51 1.57
C LEU A 67 11.39 4.96 0.45
N VAL A 68 11.33 4.33 -0.74
CA VAL A 68 12.12 4.74 -1.91
C VAL A 68 11.77 6.18 -2.31
N ALA A 69 10.47 6.47 -2.49
CA ALA A 69 10.00 7.81 -2.84
C ALA A 69 10.45 8.84 -1.81
N ARG A 70 10.31 8.55 -0.51
CA ARG A 70 10.70 9.47 0.55
C ARG A 70 12.21 9.74 0.61
N ILE A 71 13.04 8.73 0.34
CA ILE A 71 14.50 8.89 0.23
C ILE A 71 14.85 9.79 -0.97
N ARG A 72 14.14 9.66 -2.08
CA ARG A 72 14.29 10.54 -3.25
C ARG A 72 13.86 11.98 -2.92
N ASP A 73 12.72 12.17 -2.26
CA ASP A 73 12.24 13.49 -1.82
C ASP A 73 13.22 14.19 -0.87
N MET A 74 14.05 13.44 -0.13
CA MET A 74 15.11 13.98 0.73
C MET A 74 16.39 14.35 -0.04
N GLY A 75 16.41 14.21 -1.38
CA GLY A 75 17.53 14.60 -2.23
C GLY A 75 18.62 13.53 -2.38
N TYR A 76 18.32 12.25 -2.14
CA TYR A 76 19.26 11.18 -2.49
C TYR A 76 19.32 11.02 -4.02
N GLU A 77 20.42 11.43 -4.64
CA GLU A 77 20.57 11.43 -6.11
C GLU A 77 21.20 10.14 -6.67
N ARG A 78 21.90 9.35 -5.86
CA ARG A 78 22.60 8.14 -6.33
C ARG A 78 21.62 7.02 -6.68
N PRO A 79 22.00 6.03 -7.51
CA PRO A 79 21.14 4.88 -7.79
C PRO A 79 20.76 4.10 -6.53
N ILE A 80 19.49 3.71 -6.42
CA ILE A 80 18.98 2.84 -5.35
C ILE A 80 18.82 1.43 -5.90
N GLU A 81 19.45 0.46 -5.25
CA GLU A 81 19.30 -0.95 -5.62
C GLU A 81 18.08 -1.56 -4.91
N VAL A 82 17.03 -1.88 -5.65
CA VAL A 82 15.81 -2.52 -5.16
C VAL A 82 15.93 -4.03 -5.33
N VAL A 83 16.16 -4.75 -4.22
CA VAL A 83 16.21 -6.22 -4.22
C VAL A 83 14.84 -6.76 -3.84
N TYR A 84 14.19 -7.48 -4.74
CA TYR A 84 12.80 -7.92 -4.56
C TYR A 84 12.65 -9.44 -4.48
N GLY A 85 11.75 -9.89 -3.60
CA GLY A 85 11.35 -11.29 -3.51
C GLY A 85 10.51 -11.72 -4.71
N GLN A 86 10.68 -12.98 -5.13
CA GLN A 86 9.80 -13.66 -6.09
C GLN A 86 9.21 -14.90 -5.43
N ARG A 87 7.91 -15.11 -5.65
CA ARG A 87 7.13 -16.08 -4.88
C ARG A 87 7.30 -17.50 -5.38
N LYS A 88 7.09 -17.67 -6.67
CA LYS A 88 7.15 -18.92 -7.43
C LYS A 88 7.39 -18.56 -8.89
N GLU A 89 8.03 -19.46 -9.61
CA GLU A 89 8.14 -19.41 -11.06
C GLU A 89 6.73 -19.26 -11.68
N GLY A 90 6.57 -18.30 -12.60
CA GLY A 90 5.30 -18.01 -13.28
C GLY A 90 4.35 -17.03 -12.57
N GLN A 91 4.66 -16.53 -11.37
CA GLN A 91 3.90 -15.42 -10.75
C GLN A 91 4.61 -14.09 -10.96
N LEU A 92 3.90 -13.11 -11.53
CA LEU A 92 4.43 -11.76 -11.69
C LEU A 92 4.68 -11.11 -10.32
N PRO A 93 5.85 -10.48 -10.12
CA PRO A 93 6.15 -9.80 -8.88
C PRO A 93 5.28 -8.55 -8.76
N ARG A 94 4.57 -8.41 -7.63
CA ARG A 94 3.64 -7.29 -7.37
C ARG A 94 4.30 -5.91 -7.25
N ILE A 95 5.64 -5.85 -7.28
CA ILE A 95 6.36 -4.58 -7.30
C ILE A 95 6.05 -3.77 -8.56
N ASP A 96 5.58 -4.45 -9.62
CA ASP A 96 5.08 -3.88 -10.87
C ASP A 96 3.93 -2.89 -10.69
N LEU A 97 3.25 -2.90 -9.55
CA LEU A 97 2.18 -1.95 -9.24
C LEU A 97 2.71 -0.64 -8.65
N PHE A 98 3.94 -0.62 -8.14
CA PHE A 98 4.45 0.47 -7.30
C PHE A 98 5.57 1.29 -7.94
N PHE A 99 6.28 0.71 -8.91
CA PHE A 99 7.37 1.39 -9.61
C PHE A 99 6.97 1.52 -11.07
N ASP A 100 6.95 2.75 -11.57
CA ASP A 100 6.85 2.97 -13.00
C ASP A 100 8.06 2.36 -13.71
N GLU A 101 7.86 1.98 -14.98
CA GLU A 101 8.89 1.39 -15.84
C GLU A 101 9.44 0.01 -15.44
N PHE A 102 9.03 -0.53 -14.29
CA PHE A 102 9.33 -1.92 -13.95
C PHE A 102 8.57 -2.87 -14.88
N ASP A 103 9.32 -3.70 -15.62
CA ASP A 103 8.77 -4.75 -16.46
C ASP A 103 8.71 -6.07 -15.68
N PRO A 104 7.51 -6.58 -15.31
CA PRO A 104 7.37 -7.84 -14.61
C PRO A 104 7.74 -9.06 -15.47
N HIS A 105 7.83 -8.90 -16.79
CA HIS A 105 8.29 -9.92 -17.75
C HIS A 105 9.74 -9.67 -18.21
N GLY A 106 10.37 -8.62 -17.70
CA GLY A 106 11.70 -8.19 -18.08
C GLY A 106 12.80 -9.09 -17.52
N LYS A 107 14.04 -8.61 -17.67
CA LYS A 107 15.21 -9.27 -17.08
C LYS A 107 15.15 -9.18 -15.55
N GLU A 108 15.76 -10.16 -14.89
CA GLU A 108 15.92 -10.16 -13.43
C GLU A 108 16.77 -9.01 -12.88
N ASP A 109 17.49 -8.29 -13.75
CA ASP A 109 18.24 -7.07 -13.45
C ASP A 109 17.87 -6.02 -14.49
N GLN A 110 17.15 -4.99 -14.06
CA GLN A 110 16.63 -3.93 -14.91
C GLN A 110 16.84 -2.57 -14.25
N TYR A 111 16.94 -1.54 -15.07
CA TYR A 111 17.05 -0.16 -14.65
C TYR A 111 15.82 0.59 -15.15
N ASP A 112 15.40 1.60 -14.40
CA ASP A 112 14.53 2.63 -14.96
C ASP A 112 15.27 3.44 -16.05
N SER A 113 14.54 4.25 -16.79
CA SER A 113 15.02 5.04 -17.92
C SER A 113 16.09 6.06 -17.51
N GLU A 114 15.97 6.60 -16.30
CA GLU A 114 16.91 7.58 -15.74
C GLU A 114 18.15 6.92 -15.09
N GLY A 115 18.14 5.60 -14.88
CA GLY A 115 19.19 4.88 -14.16
C GLY A 115 19.22 5.15 -12.65
N ASN A 116 18.14 5.73 -12.11
CA ASN A 116 17.95 6.04 -10.71
C ASN A 116 17.61 4.78 -9.91
N LEU A 117 16.80 3.88 -10.45
CA LEU A 117 16.42 2.64 -9.79
C LEU A 117 17.02 1.45 -10.53
N ARG A 118 17.60 0.53 -9.77
CA ARG A 118 18.05 -0.77 -10.26
C ARG A 118 17.27 -1.87 -9.55
N PHE A 119 16.42 -2.58 -10.28
CA PHE A 119 15.63 -3.68 -9.74
C PHE A 119 16.36 -5.00 -9.97
N ILE A 120 16.60 -5.74 -8.88
CA ILE A 120 17.30 -7.03 -8.91
C ILE A 120 16.44 -8.08 -8.22
N SER A 121 16.09 -9.16 -8.92
CA SER A 121 15.40 -10.28 -8.30
C SER A 121 16.27 -10.90 -7.20
N ARG A 122 15.65 -11.44 -6.15
CA ARG A 122 16.39 -12.11 -5.06
C ARG A 122 17.28 -13.25 -5.58
N SER A 123 16.83 -13.99 -6.59
CA SER A 123 17.58 -15.06 -7.25
C SER A 123 18.85 -14.52 -7.90
N ALA A 124 18.70 -13.53 -8.80
CA ALA A 124 19.83 -12.91 -9.49
C ALA A 124 20.79 -12.24 -8.49
N PHE A 125 20.27 -11.53 -7.50
CA PHE A 125 21.08 -10.91 -6.44
C PHE A 125 21.93 -11.96 -5.72
N ARG A 126 21.31 -13.07 -5.29
CA ARG A 126 22.01 -14.15 -4.57
C ARG A 126 23.10 -14.78 -5.43
N GLU A 127 22.81 -15.08 -6.70
CA GLU A 127 23.79 -15.67 -7.61
C GLU A 127 25.03 -14.78 -7.76
N ARG A 128 24.82 -13.49 -8.01
CA ARG A 128 25.90 -12.51 -8.16
C ARG A 128 26.66 -12.28 -6.86
N ALA A 129 25.94 -12.26 -5.74
CA ALA A 129 26.54 -12.14 -4.42
C ALA A 129 27.47 -13.32 -4.07
N LEU A 130 27.14 -14.52 -4.55
CA LEU A 130 28.00 -15.72 -4.42
C LEU A 130 29.22 -15.66 -5.35
N LYS A 131 29.07 -15.05 -6.54
CA LYS A 131 30.18 -14.81 -7.49
C LYS A 131 31.10 -13.65 -7.08
N GLY A 132 30.76 -12.91 -6.02
CA GLY A 132 31.52 -11.73 -5.58
C GLY A 132 31.24 -10.47 -6.39
N GLU A 133 30.21 -10.47 -7.23
CA GLU A 133 29.86 -9.35 -8.13
C GLU A 133 29.01 -8.27 -7.44
N MET A 134 28.42 -8.58 -6.28
CA MET A 134 27.65 -7.59 -5.49
C MET A 134 28.54 -6.96 -4.42
N PRO A 135 28.81 -5.64 -4.50
CA PRO A 135 29.60 -4.95 -3.49
C PRO A 135 28.85 -4.87 -2.16
N MET A 136 29.63 -4.80 -1.09
CA MET A 136 29.12 -4.49 0.24
C MET A 136 28.65 -3.04 0.29
N VAL A 137 27.44 -2.80 0.78
CA VAL A 137 26.91 -1.43 0.99
C VAL A 137 26.90 -1.10 2.48
N PRO A 138 27.04 0.18 2.88
CA PRO A 138 27.02 0.53 4.31
C PRO A 138 25.65 0.27 4.96
N LEU A 139 24.58 0.49 4.21
CA LEU A 139 23.21 0.43 4.71
C LEU A 139 22.27 -0.24 3.70
N ALA A 140 21.51 -1.21 4.18
CA ALA A 140 20.31 -1.68 3.52
C ALA A 140 19.05 -1.32 4.34
N LEU A 141 17.92 -1.11 3.65
CA LEU A 141 16.66 -0.70 4.26
C LEU A 141 15.50 -1.61 3.83
N SER A 142 14.42 -1.62 4.58
CA SER A 142 13.13 -2.21 4.18
C SER A 142 11.96 -1.40 4.75
N GLY A 143 10.91 -1.18 3.96
CA GLY A 143 9.63 -0.62 4.43
C GLY A 143 8.76 -1.62 5.19
N GLY A 144 9.25 -2.86 5.34
CA GLY A 144 8.76 -3.73 6.39
C GLY A 144 9.14 -5.20 6.20
N VAL A 145 9.07 -5.96 7.28
CA VAL A 145 9.49 -7.36 7.36
C VAL A 145 8.67 -8.12 8.39
N ASP A 146 8.43 -9.40 8.13
CA ASP A 146 7.78 -10.31 9.09
C ASP A 146 8.78 -10.91 10.09
N ALA A 147 10.09 -10.78 9.84
CA ALA A 147 11.17 -11.32 10.66
C ALA A 147 12.46 -10.52 10.46
N PRO A 148 13.43 -10.58 11.42
CA PRO A 148 14.76 -10.02 11.23
C PRO A 148 15.40 -10.48 9.93
N LEU A 149 16.04 -9.55 9.23
CA LEU A 149 16.80 -9.83 8.02
C LEU A 149 18.29 -9.74 8.35
N PRO A 150 19.08 -10.80 8.14
CA PRO A 150 20.52 -10.72 8.37
C PRO A 150 21.17 -9.81 7.32
N PRO A 151 22.09 -8.89 7.68
CA PRO A 151 22.76 -7.99 6.73
C PRO A 151 23.48 -8.72 5.58
N THR A 152 23.93 -9.95 5.82
CA THR A 152 24.57 -10.81 4.82
C THR A 152 23.64 -11.17 3.65
N LEU A 153 22.32 -11.20 3.87
CA LEU A 153 21.33 -11.47 2.82
C LEU A 153 21.40 -10.43 1.70
N LEU A 154 21.69 -9.18 2.06
CA LEU A 154 21.72 -8.05 1.15
C LEU A 154 23.12 -7.46 1.02
N LYS A 155 24.20 -8.21 1.33
CA LYS A 155 25.58 -7.70 1.28
C LYS A 155 25.68 -6.28 1.86
N ALA A 156 25.21 -6.09 3.09
CA ALA A 156 25.28 -4.81 3.78
C ALA A 156 26.03 -4.92 5.11
N GLU A 157 26.66 -3.82 5.54
CA GLU A 157 27.25 -3.70 6.88
C GLU A 157 26.18 -3.57 7.95
N SER A 158 25.09 -2.88 7.63
CA SER A 158 23.91 -2.78 8.48
C SER A 158 22.63 -2.90 7.66
N ILE A 159 21.58 -3.39 8.29
CA ILE A 159 20.23 -3.38 7.72
C ILE A 159 19.24 -2.86 8.74
N ALA A 160 18.37 -1.96 8.31
CA ALA A 160 17.25 -1.47 9.11
C ALA A 160 15.92 -1.77 8.42
N TRP A 161 14.87 -1.95 9.21
CA TRP A 161 13.51 -2.10 8.70
C TRP A 161 12.55 -1.22 9.47
N PHE A 162 11.67 -0.57 8.73
CA PHE A 162 10.71 0.40 9.25
C PHE A 162 9.31 -0.17 9.14
N ASN A 163 8.86 -0.88 10.18
CA ASN A 163 7.52 -1.45 10.23
C ASN A 163 6.53 -0.40 10.72
N THR A 164 5.68 0.09 9.82
CA THR A 164 4.58 1.00 10.17
C THR A 164 3.72 0.41 11.27
N ALA A 165 3.54 1.17 12.35
CA ALA A 165 2.55 0.89 13.38
C ALA A 165 2.61 -0.51 14.03
N HIS A 166 3.83 -1.06 14.14
CA HIS A 166 4.14 -2.36 14.76
C HIS A 166 3.44 -3.57 14.15
N TRP A 167 3.36 -3.63 12.84
CA TRP A 167 2.85 -4.82 12.18
C TRP A 167 3.76 -6.03 12.43
N HIS A 168 3.28 -6.99 13.24
CA HIS A 168 3.89 -8.27 13.68
C HIS A 168 5.28 -8.20 14.35
N PHE A 169 6.16 -7.36 13.84
CA PHE A 169 7.54 -7.21 14.23
C PHE A 169 7.85 -5.71 14.39
N PRO A 170 8.51 -5.27 15.47
CA PRO A 170 8.85 -3.85 15.65
C PRO A 170 9.91 -3.39 14.63
N SER A 171 9.96 -2.09 14.36
CA SER A 171 11.07 -1.48 13.63
C SER A 171 12.38 -1.75 14.37
N GLY A 172 13.44 -2.01 13.61
CA GLY A 172 14.69 -2.48 14.17
C GLY A 172 15.82 -2.43 13.16
N MET A 173 17.00 -2.75 13.63
CA MET A 173 18.19 -2.88 12.79
C MET A 173 19.10 -4.00 13.28
N GLN A 174 19.98 -4.45 12.40
CA GLN A 174 20.98 -5.46 12.68
C GLN A 174 22.30 -5.10 11.99
N PHE A 175 23.42 -5.40 12.66
CA PHE A 175 24.77 -5.20 12.15
C PHE A 175 25.40 -6.51 11.68
N ARG A 176 26.27 -6.42 10.67
CA ARG A 176 27.00 -7.55 10.14
C ARG A 176 27.88 -8.17 11.24
N GLY A 177 27.91 -9.50 11.30
CA GLY A 177 28.65 -10.25 12.33
C GLY A 177 27.95 -10.30 13.69
N SER A 178 26.83 -9.60 13.87
CA SER A 178 26.02 -9.64 15.08
C SER A 178 24.71 -10.39 14.85
N SER A 179 24.32 -11.23 15.82
CA SER A 179 22.98 -11.82 15.88
C SER A 179 21.98 -10.93 16.64
N ARG A 180 22.46 -9.86 17.28
CA ARG A 180 21.63 -8.96 18.07
C ARG A 180 20.83 -8.04 17.15
N VAL A 181 19.51 -8.03 17.35
CA VAL A 181 18.61 -7.03 16.80
C VAL A 181 18.54 -5.85 17.76
N VAL A 182 18.75 -4.64 17.22
CA VAL A 182 18.59 -3.38 17.95
C VAL A 182 17.19 -2.83 17.64
N PRO A 183 16.28 -2.73 18.62
CA PRO A 183 14.97 -2.13 18.40
C PRO A 183 15.11 -0.63 18.18
N LEU A 184 14.37 -0.08 17.22
CA LEU A 184 14.28 1.36 16.98
C LEU A 184 13.05 1.91 17.70
N GLU A 185 13.16 2.07 19.02
CA GLU A 185 12.02 2.42 19.89
C GLU A 185 11.42 3.80 19.59
N SER A 186 12.25 4.76 19.16
CA SER A 186 11.83 6.14 18.88
C SER A 186 10.85 6.29 17.72
N ILE A 187 10.71 5.25 16.88
CA ILE A 187 9.83 5.26 15.71
C ILE A 187 8.65 4.30 15.84
N GLN A 188 8.39 3.84 17.07
CA GLN A 188 7.23 3.03 17.39
C GLN A 188 5.95 3.86 17.26
N GLY A 189 5.01 3.41 16.42
CA GLY A 189 3.77 4.14 16.12
C GLY A 189 3.87 5.17 14.99
N ALA A 190 5.08 5.50 14.54
CA ALA A 190 5.29 6.39 13.40
C ALA A 190 4.80 5.76 12.09
N SER A 191 4.53 6.61 11.11
CA SER A 191 4.02 6.22 9.78
C SER A 191 4.87 6.81 8.66
N ILE A 192 4.99 6.08 7.55
CA ILE A 192 5.67 6.58 6.35
C ILE A 192 4.73 7.57 5.66
N ARG A 193 5.16 8.82 5.51
CA ARG A 193 4.41 9.78 4.69
C ARG A 193 4.47 9.43 3.22
N SER A 194 3.40 9.72 2.50
CA SER A 194 3.28 9.34 1.11
C SER A 194 2.57 10.49 0.39
N PRO A 195 3.05 10.89 -0.80
CA PRO A 195 2.31 11.85 -1.59
C PRO A 195 0.95 11.24 -1.91
N ILE A 196 -0.11 12.00 -1.65
CA ILE A 196 -1.47 11.58 -1.94
C ILE A 196 -1.82 12.17 -3.31
N PRO A 197 -2.15 11.34 -4.31
CA PRO A 197 -2.51 11.85 -5.63
C PRO A 197 -3.73 12.77 -5.53
N ASP A 198 -3.57 14.02 -5.98
CA ASP A 198 -4.62 15.03 -6.05
C ASP A 198 -4.52 15.78 -7.40
N PRO A 199 -4.83 15.10 -8.52
CA PRO A 199 -4.67 15.68 -9.86
C PRO A 199 -5.79 16.67 -10.19
N ASP A 200 -5.46 17.73 -10.93
CA ASP A 200 -6.45 18.69 -11.45
C ASP A 200 -7.42 18.02 -12.46
N ASP A 201 -6.89 17.14 -13.33
CA ASP A 201 -7.66 16.29 -14.24
C ASP A 201 -7.45 14.81 -13.88
N SER A 202 -8.46 14.19 -13.25
CA SER A 202 -8.39 12.79 -12.85
C SER A 202 -8.31 11.82 -14.03
N GLN A 203 -8.94 12.13 -15.15
CA GLN A 203 -8.96 11.27 -16.33
C GLN A 203 -7.60 11.27 -17.04
N GLU A 204 -6.98 12.45 -17.17
CA GLU A 204 -5.62 12.57 -17.70
C GLU A 204 -4.62 11.85 -16.80
N PHE A 205 -4.66 12.09 -15.48
CA PHE A 205 -3.83 11.38 -14.52
C PHE A 205 -3.93 9.86 -14.63
N ILE A 206 -5.14 9.31 -14.75
CA ILE A 206 -5.35 7.86 -14.94
C ILE A 206 -4.72 7.40 -16.25
N ARG A 207 -4.94 8.12 -17.37
CA ARG A 207 -4.37 7.75 -18.68
C ARG A 207 -2.85 7.73 -18.65
N GLU A 208 -2.23 8.80 -18.16
CA GLU A 208 -0.76 8.93 -18.05
C GLU A 208 -0.19 7.85 -17.13
N THR A 209 -0.85 7.59 -15.99
CA THR A 209 -0.41 6.52 -15.10
C THR A 209 -0.44 5.19 -15.84
N PHE A 210 -1.54 4.80 -16.49
CA PHE A 210 -1.60 3.53 -17.23
C PHE A 210 -0.62 3.43 -18.42
N GLN A 211 -0.17 4.54 -19.00
CA GLN A 211 0.90 4.51 -20.01
C GLN A 211 2.23 4.03 -19.43
N LYS A 212 2.51 4.35 -18.16
CA LYS A 212 3.70 3.88 -17.42
C LYS A 212 3.59 2.41 -16.97
N PHE A 213 2.38 1.83 -16.99
CA PHE A 213 2.10 0.44 -16.62
C PHE A 213 1.44 -0.33 -17.79
N PRO A 214 2.15 -0.54 -18.91
CA PRO A 214 1.55 -1.08 -20.15
C PRO A 214 0.96 -2.49 -19.97
N HIS A 215 1.51 -3.31 -19.10
CA HIS A 215 1.00 -4.65 -18.78
C HIS A 215 -0.38 -4.62 -18.07
N LEU A 216 -0.82 -3.46 -17.57
CA LEU A 216 -2.14 -3.23 -16.97
C LEU A 216 -3.09 -2.45 -17.90
N ALA A 217 -2.67 -2.06 -19.10
CA ALA A 217 -3.41 -1.17 -19.99
C ALA A 217 -4.84 -1.64 -20.29
N GLN A 218 -5.09 -2.95 -20.32
CA GLN A 218 -6.42 -3.55 -20.54
C GLN A 218 -7.47 -3.15 -19.48
N LYS A 219 -7.04 -2.62 -18.33
CA LYS A 219 -7.94 -2.18 -17.25
C LYS A 219 -8.28 -0.70 -17.32
N ARG A 220 -7.56 0.08 -18.14
CA ARG A 220 -7.64 1.54 -18.17
C ARG A 220 -9.07 2.03 -18.40
N GLU A 221 -9.76 1.49 -19.40
CA GLU A 221 -11.11 1.94 -19.75
C GLU A 221 -12.13 1.67 -18.64
N ALA A 222 -12.01 0.53 -17.94
CA ALA A 222 -12.84 0.23 -16.77
C ALA A 222 -12.61 1.23 -15.63
N VAL A 223 -11.35 1.59 -15.37
CA VAL A 223 -10.99 2.57 -14.35
C VAL A 223 -11.50 3.98 -14.72
N LEU A 224 -11.31 4.40 -15.96
CA LEU A 224 -11.81 5.69 -16.46
C LEU A 224 -13.34 5.78 -16.38
N ALA A 225 -14.05 4.68 -16.69
CA ALA A 225 -15.49 4.60 -16.55
C ALA A 225 -15.93 4.78 -15.09
N VAL A 226 -15.26 4.10 -14.14
CA VAL A 226 -15.55 4.27 -12.71
C VAL A 226 -15.26 5.69 -12.23
N ASP A 227 -14.16 6.30 -12.66
CA ASP A 227 -13.84 7.69 -12.32
C ASP A 227 -14.89 8.68 -12.88
N ALA A 228 -15.30 8.53 -14.14
CA ALA A 228 -16.34 9.39 -14.73
C ALA A 228 -17.68 9.26 -13.99
N ALA A 229 -18.01 8.03 -13.57
CA ALA A 229 -19.23 7.74 -12.84
C ALA A 229 -19.25 8.32 -11.42
N ARG A 230 -18.09 8.46 -10.77
CA ARG A 230 -17.99 9.01 -9.41
C ARG A 230 -18.64 10.39 -9.28
N LEU A 231 -18.70 11.16 -10.37
CA LEU A 231 -19.33 12.48 -10.39
C LEU A 231 -20.85 12.44 -10.19
N LYS A 232 -21.48 11.27 -10.35
CA LYS A 232 -22.94 11.06 -10.26
C LYS A 232 -23.34 10.03 -9.21
N THR A 233 -22.37 9.36 -8.57
CA THR A 233 -22.59 8.21 -7.69
C THR A 233 -21.72 8.31 -6.44
N GLN A 234 -22.11 7.67 -5.34
CA GLN A 234 -21.21 7.49 -4.21
C GLN A 234 -20.22 6.35 -4.49
N ILE A 235 -18.95 6.53 -4.14
CA ILE A 235 -17.92 5.51 -4.33
C ILE A 235 -17.45 4.90 -3.00
N LEU A 236 -17.37 3.57 -2.95
CA LEU A 236 -16.81 2.80 -1.84
C LEU A 236 -15.72 1.85 -2.34
N PRO A 237 -14.45 2.28 -2.34
CA PRO A 237 -13.34 1.41 -2.65
C PRO A 237 -13.24 0.19 -1.72
N VAL A 238 -13.04 -0.98 -2.32
CA VAL A 238 -12.91 -2.25 -1.60
C VAL A 238 -11.55 -2.91 -1.89
N TYR A 239 -10.81 -3.21 -0.84
CA TYR A 239 -9.55 -3.94 -0.90
C TYR A 239 -9.41 -4.94 0.27
N GLY A 240 -9.10 -6.19 -0.05
CA GLY A 240 -8.67 -7.19 0.93
C GLY A 240 -9.72 -8.15 1.50
N MET A 241 -10.86 -8.27 0.83
CA MET A 241 -11.96 -9.19 1.11
C MET A 241 -11.80 -10.64 0.58
N GLU A 242 -10.83 -10.93 -0.30
CA GLU A 242 -10.67 -12.23 -1.00
C GLU A 242 -10.44 -13.45 -0.06
N ILE A 243 -9.86 -13.30 1.13
CA ILE A 243 -9.54 -14.46 1.99
C ILE A 243 -10.80 -15.03 2.67
N GLY A 244 -11.50 -15.92 1.96
CA GLY A 244 -12.54 -16.81 2.48
C GLY A 244 -13.86 -16.15 2.89
N ARG A 245 -14.23 -14.99 2.31
CA ARG A 245 -15.23 -14.09 2.90
C ARG A 245 -16.24 -13.47 1.91
N ASN A 246 -16.94 -14.30 1.14
CA ASN A 246 -18.22 -13.89 0.56
C ASN A 246 -19.13 -13.25 1.62
N GLU A 247 -19.05 -13.74 2.86
CA GLU A 247 -19.81 -13.19 3.97
C GLU A 247 -19.41 -11.76 4.36
N SER A 248 -18.13 -11.36 4.32
CA SER A 248 -17.75 -9.99 4.66
C SER A 248 -18.33 -9.00 3.64
N MET A 249 -18.24 -9.32 2.34
CA MET A 249 -18.87 -8.52 1.29
C MET A 249 -20.40 -8.49 1.46
N ARG A 250 -21.04 -9.63 1.78
CA ARG A 250 -22.47 -9.72 2.07
C ARG A 250 -22.89 -8.82 3.24
N TYR A 251 -22.16 -8.83 4.35
CA TYR A 251 -22.43 -7.95 5.50
C TYR A 251 -22.15 -6.48 5.19
N LEU A 252 -21.11 -6.18 4.41
CA LEU A 252 -20.86 -4.82 3.93
C LEU A 252 -22.04 -4.31 3.10
N ILE A 253 -22.48 -5.07 2.09
CA ILE A 253 -23.61 -4.70 1.23
C ILE A 253 -24.90 -4.53 2.05
N ALA A 254 -25.18 -5.44 2.99
CA ALA A 254 -26.34 -5.30 3.87
C ALA A 254 -26.25 -4.06 4.77
N GLY A 255 -25.07 -3.74 5.32
CA GLY A 255 -24.86 -2.53 6.11
C GLY A 255 -24.98 -1.25 5.27
N LEU A 256 -24.48 -1.26 4.04
CA LEU A 256 -24.62 -0.16 3.09
C LEU A 256 -26.06 0.11 2.74
N GLU A 257 -26.83 -0.92 2.41
CA GLU A 257 -28.25 -0.77 2.10
C GLU A 257 -29.03 -0.15 3.26
N LEU A 258 -28.72 -0.55 4.49
CA LEU A 258 -29.34 0.03 5.68
C LEU A 258 -28.90 1.48 5.93
N ALA A 259 -27.68 1.85 5.55
CA ALA A 259 -27.12 3.19 5.78
C ALA A 259 -27.48 4.18 4.67
N ARG A 260 -27.88 3.65 3.51
CA ARG A 260 -28.11 4.42 2.29
C ARG A 260 -29.18 5.49 2.47
N ARG A 261 -28.88 6.69 1.99
CA ARG A 261 -29.78 7.87 2.01
C ARG A 261 -30.33 8.24 0.62
N GLY A 262 -30.30 7.28 -0.31
CA GLY A 262 -30.65 7.45 -1.73
C GLY A 262 -29.41 7.50 -2.64
N GLY A 263 -29.64 7.36 -3.94
CA GLY A 263 -28.62 7.46 -4.98
C GLY A 263 -27.86 6.15 -5.27
N PRO A 264 -27.20 6.08 -6.44
CA PRO A 264 -26.42 4.93 -6.86
C PRO A 264 -25.08 4.86 -6.10
N ILE A 265 -24.63 3.63 -5.84
CA ILE A 265 -23.33 3.35 -5.20
C ILE A 265 -22.49 2.46 -6.11
N ILE A 266 -21.21 2.80 -6.29
CA ILE A 266 -20.21 1.99 -6.97
C ILE A 266 -19.21 1.43 -5.96
N LEU A 267 -18.96 0.13 -6.05
CA LEU A 267 -17.94 -0.57 -5.27
C LEU A 267 -16.82 -1.04 -6.20
N PRO A 268 -15.80 -0.21 -6.47
CA PRO A 268 -14.62 -0.69 -7.17
C PRO A 268 -13.81 -1.63 -6.27
N VAL A 269 -13.57 -2.85 -6.74
CA VAL A 269 -12.82 -3.89 -6.04
C VAL A 269 -11.40 -3.96 -6.61
N PHE A 270 -10.41 -3.55 -5.82
CA PHE A 270 -9.00 -3.42 -6.19
C PHE A 270 -8.13 -4.64 -5.85
N GLU A 271 -8.74 -5.81 -5.87
CA GLU A 271 -8.06 -7.08 -5.70
C GLU A 271 -8.71 -8.11 -6.60
N HIS A 272 -7.99 -9.21 -6.82
CA HIS A 272 -8.56 -10.31 -7.57
C HIS A 272 -9.75 -10.89 -6.78
N PHE A 273 -10.95 -10.70 -7.29
CA PHE A 273 -12.15 -11.25 -6.70
C PHE A 273 -12.97 -11.88 -7.83
N PRO A 274 -12.99 -13.22 -7.96
CA PRO A 274 -13.63 -13.88 -9.09
C PRO A 274 -15.09 -13.43 -9.24
N LEU A 275 -15.52 -13.14 -10.47
CA LEU A 275 -16.89 -12.65 -10.73
C LEU A 275 -17.95 -13.61 -10.17
N ALA A 276 -17.76 -14.91 -10.33
CA ALA A 276 -18.63 -15.94 -9.75
C ALA A 276 -18.76 -15.85 -8.22
N SER A 277 -17.71 -15.40 -7.52
CA SER A 277 -17.78 -15.15 -6.08
C SER A 277 -18.63 -13.92 -5.77
N ILE A 278 -18.56 -12.87 -6.60
CA ILE A 278 -19.40 -11.66 -6.47
C ILE A 278 -20.86 -12.02 -6.72
N GLU A 279 -21.15 -12.76 -7.79
CA GLU A 279 -22.50 -13.21 -8.14
C GLU A 279 -23.11 -14.04 -7.01
N LYS A 280 -22.34 -14.96 -6.42
CA LYS A 280 -22.78 -15.72 -5.25
C LYS A 280 -23.09 -14.82 -4.04
N VAL A 281 -22.31 -13.75 -3.82
CA VAL A 281 -22.61 -12.77 -2.77
C VAL A 281 -23.93 -12.05 -3.08
N ILE A 282 -24.12 -11.64 -4.33
CA ILE A 282 -25.34 -10.96 -4.79
C ILE A 282 -26.58 -11.84 -4.56
N GLU A 283 -26.52 -13.11 -4.95
CA GLU A 283 -27.62 -14.07 -4.73
C GLU A 283 -27.95 -14.23 -3.25
N GLN A 284 -26.93 -14.33 -2.39
CA GLN A 284 -27.10 -14.44 -0.94
C GLN A 284 -27.76 -13.19 -0.36
N VAL A 285 -27.28 -12.01 -0.73
CA VAL A 285 -27.85 -10.72 -0.29
C VAL A 285 -29.31 -10.57 -0.71
N LYS A 286 -29.66 -10.97 -1.93
CA LYS A 286 -31.06 -10.98 -2.40
C LYS A 286 -31.93 -11.94 -1.58
N THR A 287 -31.41 -13.13 -1.28
CA THR A 287 -32.13 -14.15 -0.50
C THR A 287 -32.37 -13.72 0.95
N ASP A 288 -31.50 -12.88 1.52
CA ASP A 288 -31.64 -12.38 2.88
C ASP A 288 -32.80 -11.40 3.09
N GLY A 289 -33.36 -10.84 2.01
CA GLY A 289 -34.49 -9.91 2.06
C GLY A 289 -34.16 -8.53 2.68
N VAL A 290 -32.90 -8.26 3.04
CA VAL A 290 -32.46 -6.93 3.50
C VAL A 290 -32.30 -5.97 2.33
N PHE A 291 -31.86 -6.47 1.18
CA PHE A 291 -31.63 -5.66 -0.02
C PHE A 291 -32.88 -5.54 -0.88
N LYS A 292 -33.32 -4.30 -1.15
CA LYS A 292 -34.53 -4.02 -1.92
C LYS A 292 -34.25 -3.43 -3.30
N GLY A 293 -33.07 -2.84 -3.50
CA GLY A 293 -32.67 -2.26 -4.77
C GLY A 293 -32.19 -3.29 -5.81
N PRO A 294 -31.85 -2.85 -7.02
CA PRO A 294 -31.04 -3.62 -7.96
C PRO A 294 -29.56 -3.66 -7.54
N ILE A 295 -28.95 -4.84 -7.68
CA ILE A 295 -27.52 -5.04 -7.48
C ILE A 295 -26.97 -5.85 -8.65
N ARG A 296 -25.82 -5.41 -9.17
CA ARG A 296 -25.13 -6.05 -10.30
C ARG A 296 -23.62 -6.04 -10.09
N SER A 297 -22.94 -6.92 -10.80
CA SER A 297 -21.49 -7.00 -10.87
C SER A 297 -21.01 -6.79 -12.30
N LEU A 298 -19.90 -6.06 -12.45
CA LEU A 298 -19.21 -5.80 -13.71
C LEU A 298 -17.76 -6.28 -13.59
N SER A 299 -17.19 -6.70 -14.71
CA SER A 299 -15.78 -7.07 -14.82
C SER A 299 -15.03 -6.00 -15.60
N PHE A 300 -13.77 -5.72 -15.25
CA PHE A 300 -12.92 -4.85 -16.07
C PHE A 300 -12.79 -5.34 -17.53
N ALA A 301 -13.07 -6.63 -17.79
CA ALA A 301 -13.02 -7.25 -19.10
C ALA A 301 -14.31 -7.06 -19.94
N ASP A 302 -15.35 -6.42 -19.39
CA ASP A 302 -16.58 -6.14 -20.13
C ASP A 302 -16.31 -5.09 -21.22
N GLN A 303 -16.55 -5.45 -22.49
CA GLN A 303 -16.27 -4.58 -23.65
C GLN A 303 -17.08 -3.26 -23.64
N ASP A 304 -18.24 -3.29 -22.99
CA ASP A 304 -19.22 -2.22 -22.85
C ASP A 304 -19.24 -1.65 -21.41
N ILE A 305 -18.15 -1.79 -20.66
CA ILE A 305 -18.10 -1.37 -19.25
C ILE A 305 -18.48 0.10 -19.06
N ALA A 306 -18.07 1.00 -19.96
CA ALA A 306 -18.40 2.42 -19.85
C ALA A 306 -19.92 2.67 -19.93
N GLU A 307 -20.61 2.05 -20.89
CA GLU A 307 -22.06 2.15 -21.04
C GLU A 307 -22.79 1.50 -19.86
N LYS A 308 -22.34 0.30 -19.47
CA LYS A 308 -22.90 -0.43 -18.33
C LYS A 308 -22.74 0.36 -17.05
N VAL A 309 -21.58 0.94 -16.81
CA VAL A 309 -21.33 1.83 -15.67
C VAL A 309 -22.33 2.99 -15.76
N ASP A 310 -22.33 3.83 -16.79
CA ASP A 310 -23.21 5.03 -16.87
C ASP A 310 -24.72 4.72 -16.75
N SER A 311 -25.16 3.51 -17.12
CA SER A 311 -26.54 3.03 -16.94
C SER A 311 -26.89 2.63 -15.48
N PHE A 312 -26.45 3.40 -14.48
CA PHE A 312 -26.68 3.04 -13.08
C PHE A 312 -28.16 3.00 -12.72
N PRO A 313 -28.61 1.99 -11.98
CA PRO A 313 -29.88 2.08 -11.31
C PRO A 313 -29.86 3.22 -10.27
N PRO A 314 -30.85 4.14 -10.27
CA PRO A 314 -30.89 5.29 -9.35
C PRO A 314 -30.78 4.91 -7.87
N ASP A 315 -31.26 3.72 -7.51
CA ASP A 315 -31.20 3.17 -6.16
C ASP A 315 -30.56 1.78 -6.18
N GLY A 316 -29.42 1.60 -6.84
CA GLY A 316 -28.72 0.31 -6.82
C GLY A 316 -27.24 0.37 -6.47
N ILE A 317 -26.70 -0.83 -6.29
CA ILE A 317 -25.28 -1.06 -6.02
C ILE A 317 -24.66 -1.73 -7.24
N THR A 318 -23.60 -1.14 -7.77
CA THR A 318 -22.80 -1.75 -8.85
C THR A 318 -21.42 -2.09 -8.31
N ILE A 319 -21.08 -3.38 -8.31
CA ILE A 319 -19.76 -3.87 -7.91
C ILE A 319 -18.91 -4.00 -9.18
N VAL A 320 -17.79 -3.29 -9.25
CA VAL A 320 -16.90 -3.32 -10.41
C VAL A 320 -15.60 -4.00 -10.01
N SER A 321 -15.34 -5.19 -10.56
CA SER A 321 -14.08 -5.90 -10.33
C SER A 321 -12.99 -5.29 -11.22
N LEU A 322 -12.17 -4.41 -10.64
CA LEU A 322 -11.02 -3.78 -11.31
C LEU A 322 -9.74 -4.61 -11.16
N ASP A 323 -9.73 -5.54 -10.21
CA ASP A 323 -8.56 -6.33 -9.84
C ASP A 323 -7.37 -5.38 -9.52
N ARG A 324 -6.12 -5.81 -9.71
CA ARG A 324 -4.93 -4.98 -9.45
C ARG A 324 -4.83 -3.79 -10.40
N CYS A 325 -4.53 -2.61 -9.89
CA CYS A 325 -4.20 -1.43 -10.70
C CYS A 325 -2.90 -0.78 -10.18
N PRO A 326 -2.32 0.18 -10.92
CA PRO A 326 -1.19 0.96 -10.41
C PRO A 326 -1.51 1.58 -9.04
N ALA A 327 -0.54 1.54 -8.12
CA ALA A 327 -0.70 2.06 -6.78
C ALA A 327 -1.18 3.54 -6.75
N PRO A 328 -0.66 4.46 -7.60
CA PRO A 328 -1.16 5.83 -7.62
C PRO A 328 -2.65 5.94 -7.99
N VAL A 329 -3.14 5.07 -8.88
CA VAL A 329 -4.58 5.02 -9.23
C VAL A 329 -5.39 4.51 -8.06
N PHE A 330 -4.95 3.42 -7.41
CA PHE A 330 -5.61 2.90 -6.22
C PHE A 330 -5.70 3.94 -5.10
N GLU A 331 -4.60 4.63 -4.82
CA GLU A 331 -4.50 5.68 -3.80
C GLU A 331 -5.37 6.89 -4.14
N PHE A 332 -5.42 7.29 -5.41
CA PHE A 332 -6.36 8.29 -5.90
C PHE A 332 -7.81 7.90 -5.55
N PHE A 333 -8.25 6.67 -5.87
CA PHE A 333 -9.63 6.26 -5.53
C PHE A 333 -9.90 6.21 -4.03
N LEU A 334 -8.91 5.88 -3.20
CA LEU A 334 -9.06 5.98 -1.74
C LEU A 334 -9.23 7.44 -1.29
N SER A 335 -8.48 8.37 -1.89
CA SER A 335 -8.61 9.80 -1.60
C SER A 335 -9.98 10.36 -2.00
N GLN A 336 -10.57 9.85 -3.07
CA GLN A 336 -11.87 10.26 -3.61
C GLN A 336 -13.06 9.51 -3.01
N ALA A 337 -12.85 8.66 -2.00
CA ALA A 337 -13.94 7.89 -1.39
C ALA A 337 -14.97 8.80 -0.70
N ASP A 338 -16.25 8.60 -1.05
CA ASP A 338 -17.41 9.23 -0.40
C ASP A 338 -17.88 8.44 0.82
N LEU A 339 -17.78 7.12 0.72
CA LEU A 339 -18.12 6.17 1.78
C LEU A 339 -16.84 5.60 2.40
N PRO A 340 -16.86 5.18 3.68
CA PRO A 340 -15.67 4.65 4.33
C PRO A 340 -15.18 3.38 3.58
N PRO A 341 -14.02 3.43 2.92
CA PRO A 341 -13.53 2.30 2.12
C PRO A 341 -13.22 1.11 3.03
N THR A 342 -13.24 -0.09 2.47
CA THR A 342 -12.80 -1.28 3.22
C THR A 342 -11.38 -1.64 2.85
N LEU A 343 -10.49 -1.72 3.83
CA LEU A 343 -9.06 -1.91 3.60
C LEU A 343 -8.51 -3.10 4.38
N TYR A 344 -7.52 -3.77 3.81
CA TYR A 344 -6.73 -4.78 4.49
C TYR A 344 -5.30 -4.32 4.71
N GLY A 345 -4.82 -4.52 5.94
CA GLY A 345 -3.43 -4.34 6.34
C GLY A 345 -3.15 -2.90 6.76
N VAL A 346 -2.29 -2.77 7.76
CA VAL A 346 -1.92 -1.48 8.36
C VAL A 346 -1.33 -0.54 7.32
N SER A 347 -0.44 -1.05 6.47
CA SER A 347 0.23 -0.27 5.42
C SER A 347 -0.73 0.30 4.37
N THR A 348 -1.80 -0.40 4.02
CA THR A 348 -2.79 0.10 3.04
C THR A 348 -3.68 1.17 3.68
N SER A 349 -3.90 1.08 4.99
CA SER A 349 -4.70 2.04 5.75
C SER A 349 -4.02 3.38 6.02
N LYS A 350 -2.70 3.48 5.83
CA LYS A 350 -1.93 4.69 6.17
C LYS A 350 -2.39 5.94 5.42
N ILE A 351 -2.86 5.78 4.18
CA ILE A 351 -3.39 6.91 3.39
C ILE A 351 -4.63 7.48 4.05
N MET A 352 -5.50 6.63 4.60
CA MET A 352 -6.69 7.07 5.33
C MET A 352 -6.33 7.79 6.63
N HIS A 353 -5.26 7.33 7.30
CA HIS A 353 -4.70 8.03 8.45
C HIS A 353 -4.18 9.41 8.07
N GLN A 354 -3.42 9.55 6.99
CA GLN A 354 -2.90 10.84 6.50
C GLN A 354 -4.02 11.78 6.04
N LEU A 355 -5.11 11.23 5.48
CA LEU A 355 -6.27 12.02 5.08
C LEU A 355 -7.16 12.42 6.24
N GLY A 356 -7.09 11.70 7.36
CA GLY A 356 -8.07 11.82 8.45
C GLY A 356 -9.45 11.31 8.06
N LYS A 357 -9.52 10.43 7.06
CA LYS A 357 -10.78 9.88 6.56
C LYS A 357 -11.10 8.55 7.25
N PRO A 358 -12.33 8.35 7.77
CA PRO A 358 -12.76 7.06 8.29
C PRO A 358 -12.72 5.95 7.23
N TYR A 359 -12.45 4.72 7.68
CA TYR A 359 -12.45 3.52 6.84
C TYR A 359 -12.73 2.27 7.68
N LEU A 360 -13.18 1.19 7.04
CA LEU A 360 -13.52 -0.06 7.71
C LEU A 360 -12.42 -1.12 7.51
N PRO A 361 -11.60 -1.43 8.54
CA PRO A 361 -10.57 -2.44 8.43
C PRO A 361 -11.15 -3.85 8.32
N THR A 362 -10.51 -4.69 7.52
CA THR A 362 -10.85 -6.11 7.38
C THR A 362 -9.96 -7.04 8.22
N THR A 363 -8.99 -6.45 8.96
CA THR A 363 -7.98 -7.14 9.77
C THR A 363 -8.07 -6.70 11.24
N ARG A 364 -7.74 -7.61 12.16
CA ARG A 364 -7.69 -7.32 13.60
C ARG A 364 -6.41 -6.62 14.05
N GLU A 365 -5.47 -6.41 13.14
CA GLU A 365 -4.20 -5.74 13.46
C GLU A 365 -4.43 -4.25 13.68
N MET A 366 -5.41 -3.66 12.99
CA MET A 366 -5.71 -2.24 13.07
C MET A 366 -6.07 -1.76 14.49
N PRO A 367 -6.96 -2.43 15.25
CA PRO A 367 -7.20 -2.08 16.65
C PRO A 367 -5.93 -2.05 17.48
N THR A 368 -5.06 -3.06 17.34
CA THR A 368 -3.79 -3.13 18.06
C THR A 368 -2.88 -1.95 17.71
N THR A 369 -2.79 -1.59 16.43
CA THR A 369 -2.06 -0.42 15.96
C THR A 369 -2.57 0.86 16.64
N LEU A 370 -3.88 1.12 16.59
CA LEU A 370 -4.45 2.34 17.17
C LEU A 370 -4.33 2.38 18.69
N THR A 371 -4.40 1.22 19.37
CA THR A 371 -4.10 1.12 20.81
C THR A 371 -2.66 1.54 21.10
N LYS A 372 -1.68 1.09 20.30
CA LYS A 372 -0.27 1.48 20.47
C LYS A 372 -0.02 2.97 20.21
N MET A 373 -0.85 3.59 19.38
CA MET A 373 -0.82 5.04 19.14
C MET A 373 -1.58 5.83 20.23
N GLY A 374 -2.18 5.16 21.23
CA GLY A 374 -2.88 5.81 22.34
C GLY A 374 -4.36 6.11 22.10
N PHE A 375 -4.99 5.54 21.07
CA PHE A 375 -6.39 5.82 20.70
C PHE A 375 -7.41 4.80 21.24
N SER A 376 -7.02 3.88 22.14
CA SER A 376 -7.93 2.83 22.64
C SER A 376 -9.14 3.37 23.41
N ASP A 377 -8.98 4.52 24.05
CA ASP A 377 -10.00 5.11 24.93
C ASP A 377 -10.92 6.09 24.18
N HIS A 378 -10.63 6.39 22.91
CA HIS A 378 -11.45 7.29 22.10
C HIS A 378 -12.83 6.66 21.81
N PRO A 379 -13.98 7.36 21.98
CA PRO A 379 -15.31 6.78 21.75
C PRO A 379 -15.51 6.20 20.34
N GLY A 380 -15.02 6.90 19.32
CA GLY A 380 -14.98 6.41 17.93
C GLY A 380 -14.27 5.06 17.73
N PHE A 381 -13.29 4.72 18.58
CA PHE A 381 -12.53 3.47 18.48
C PHE A 381 -13.43 2.25 18.78
N LYS A 382 -14.35 2.38 19.75
CA LYS A 382 -15.32 1.33 20.07
C LYS A 382 -16.29 1.07 18.92
N LYS A 383 -16.71 2.13 18.22
CA LYS A 383 -17.59 2.02 17.04
C LYS A 383 -16.87 1.33 15.88
N LEU A 384 -15.64 1.75 15.58
CA LEU A 384 -14.77 1.12 14.59
C LEU A 384 -14.56 -0.38 14.86
N THR A 385 -14.15 -0.72 16.08
CA THR A 385 -13.89 -2.12 16.47
C THR A 385 -15.15 -2.99 16.41
N THR A 386 -16.31 -2.44 16.79
CA THR A 386 -17.60 -3.14 16.69
C THR A 386 -17.97 -3.44 15.24
N ALA A 387 -17.86 -2.46 14.33
CA ALA A 387 -18.12 -2.66 12.91
C ALA A 387 -17.10 -3.62 12.26
N MET A 388 -15.82 -3.53 12.64
CA MET A 388 -14.78 -4.44 12.18
C MET A 388 -15.08 -5.89 12.62
N ILE A 389 -15.49 -6.13 13.86
CA ILE A 389 -15.92 -7.46 14.33
C ILE A 389 -17.17 -7.93 13.58
N ALA A 390 -18.10 -7.01 13.31
CA ALA A 390 -19.27 -7.30 12.49
C ALA A 390 -18.91 -7.68 11.06
N LEU A 391 -17.80 -7.16 10.50
CA LEU A 391 -17.31 -7.52 9.18
C LEU A 391 -16.43 -8.80 9.17
N ASP A 392 -15.61 -9.01 10.19
CA ASP A 392 -14.63 -10.11 10.26
C ASP A 392 -15.27 -11.45 10.64
N ARG A 393 -15.06 -12.49 9.83
CA ARG A 393 -15.52 -13.85 10.14
C ARG A 393 -14.52 -14.96 9.82
N ARG A 394 -13.27 -14.83 10.29
CA ARG A 394 -12.28 -15.94 10.24
C ARG A 394 -12.70 -17.27 10.91
N ARG A 395 -13.88 -17.36 11.55
CA ARG A 395 -14.28 -18.51 12.37
C ARG A 395 -15.32 -19.44 11.76
N SER A 396 -15.87 -19.15 10.58
CA SER A 396 -16.81 -20.09 9.94
C SER A 396 -16.11 -20.97 8.93
N ASN A 397 -15.42 -22.00 9.39
CA ASN A 397 -15.00 -23.11 8.52
C ASN A 397 -16.21 -23.95 8.03
N SER A 398 -17.44 -23.55 8.38
CA SER A 398 -18.63 -24.21 7.87
C SER A 398 -18.84 -23.86 6.40
N LEU A 399 -18.87 -24.88 5.54
CA LEU A 399 -19.41 -24.79 4.18
C LEU A 399 -20.89 -24.35 4.15
N ARG A 400 -21.55 -24.29 5.31
CA ARG A 400 -22.92 -23.82 5.47
C ARG A 400 -22.97 -22.30 5.45
N VAL A 401 -23.76 -21.77 4.52
CA VAL A 401 -24.18 -20.37 4.49
C VAL A 401 -25.09 -20.15 5.70
N GLU A 402 -24.65 -19.35 6.67
CA GLU A 402 -25.52 -18.98 7.78
C GLU A 402 -26.52 -17.90 7.34
N PRO A 403 -27.72 -17.85 7.95
CA PRO A 403 -28.62 -16.72 7.82
C PRO A 403 -27.92 -15.41 8.20
N LEU A 404 -28.26 -14.32 7.50
CA LEU A 404 -27.71 -13.01 7.80
C LEU A 404 -28.10 -12.58 9.22
N LYS A 405 -27.10 -12.22 10.01
CA LYS A 405 -27.32 -11.70 11.37
C LYS A 405 -27.54 -10.20 11.30
N LEU A 406 -28.80 -9.76 11.36
CA LEU A 406 -29.19 -8.36 11.19
C LEU A 406 -28.43 -7.39 12.11
N HIS A 407 -28.14 -7.78 13.36
CA HIS A 407 -27.38 -6.92 14.29
C HIS A 407 -25.96 -6.61 13.80
N ARG A 408 -25.32 -7.49 13.01
CA ARG A 408 -24.01 -7.22 12.41
C ARG A 408 -24.12 -6.20 11.27
N ALA A 409 -25.13 -6.36 10.40
CA ALA A 409 -25.40 -5.38 9.35
C ALA A 409 -25.70 -4.00 9.96
N ARG A 410 -26.45 -3.93 11.06
CA ARG A 410 -26.70 -2.69 11.81
C ARG A 410 -25.43 -2.07 12.40
N ALA A 411 -24.51 -2.87 12.95
CA ALA A 411 -23.24 -2.34 13.44
C ALA A 411 -22.40 -1.69 12.34
N ILE A 412 -22.39 -2.27 11.13
CA ILE A 412 -21.73 -1.68 9.95
C ILE A 412 -22.47 -0.40 9.52
N GLN A 413 -23.80 -0.43 9.46
CA GLN A 413 -24.63 0.73 9.15
C GLN A 413 -24.38 1.90 10.10
N GLU A 414 -24.41 1.67 11.41
CA GLU A 414 -24.15 2.70 12.43
C GLU A 414 -22.77 3.33 12.21
N TYR A 415 -21.74 2.52 11.95
CA TYR A 415 -20.41 3.04 11.67
C TYR A 415 -20.35 3.87 10.39
N ILE A 416 -21.01 3.44 9.31
CA ILE A 416 -21.07 4.21 8.06
C ILE A 416 -21.75 5.57 8.31
N VAL A 417 -22.88 5.57 9.01
CA VAL A 417 -23.61 6.81 9.31
C VAL A 417 -22.76 7.78 10.14
N GLU A 418 -22.05 7.29 11.16
CA GLU A 418 -21.14 8.09 11.97
C GLU A 418 -19.94 8.58 11.14
N ALA A 419 -19.33 7.72 10.33
CA ALA A 419 -18.21 8.07 9.45
C ALA A 419 -18.54 9.17 8.43
N LEU A 420 -19.81 9.31 8.06
CA LEU A 420 -20.30 10.36 7.16
C LEU A 420 -20.70 11.66 7.87
N ASP A 421 -20.81 11.65 9.19
CA ASP A 421 -21.07 12.85 9.98
C ASP A 421 -19.73 13.50 10.38
N PRO A 422 -19.44 14.73 9.91
CA PRO A 422 -18.19 15.43 10.23
C PRO A 422 -17.99 15.68 11.73
N ASN A 423 -19.07 15.69 12.52
CA ASN A 423 -19.02 15.97 13.95
C ASN A 423 -19.03 14.71 14.81
N SER A 424 -19.03 13.52 14.20
CA SER A 424 -19.10 12.27 14.94
C SER A 424 -17.81 11.95 15.69
N GLU A 425 -17.95 11.10 16.70
CA GLU A 425 -16.81 10.52 17.41
C GLU A 425 -15.91 9.67 16.50
N VAL A 426 -16.46 9.10 15.43
CA VAL A 426 -15.67 8.37 14.43
C VAL A 426 -14.82 9.35 13.63
N THR A 427 -15.39 10.43 13.11
CA THR A 427 -14.64 11.42 12.33
C THR A 427 -13.58 12.11 13.19
N ASN A 428 -13.93 12.47 14.44
CA ASN A 428 -12.98 13.06 15.40
C ASN A 428 -11.79 12.15 15.68
N LEU A 429 -12.01 10.83 15.82
CA LEU A 429 -10.92 9.86 15.96
C LEU A 429 -9.95 9.94 14.78
N PHE A 430 -10.45 9.94 13.55
CA PHE A 430 -9.60 9.94 12.36
C PHE A 430 -8.88 11.27 12.14
N ASN A 431 -9.48 12.39 12.53
CA ASN A 431 -8.79 13.69 12.55
C ASN A 431 -7.62 13.69 13.54
N GLN A 432 -7.79 13.15 14.75
CA GLN A 432 -6.68 13.05 15.71
C GLN A 432 -5.59 12.08 15.25
N ILE A 433 -5.97 10.97 14.59
CA ILE A 433 -5.00 10.07 13.96
C ILE A 433 -4.20 10.81 12.89
N LYS A 434 -4.84 11.64 12.06
CA LYS A 434 -4.18 12.47 11.06
C LYS A 434 -3.18 13.42 11.70
N ASP A 435 -3.60 14.19 12.70
CA ASP A 435 -2.72 15.14 13.37
C ASP A 435 -1.49 14.44 13.94
N HIS A 436 -1.68 13.26 14.55
CA HIS A 436 -0.58 12.43 15.03
C HIS A 436 0.34 11.96 13.90
N VAL A 437 -0.19 11.33 12.85
CA VAL A 437 0.60 10.73 11.75
C VAL A 437 1.27 11.78 10.87
N CYS A 438 0.65 12.94 10.70
CA CYS A 438 1.17 14.05 9.91
C CYS A 438 2.09 14.97 10.72
N SER A 439 2.36 14.67 11.99
CA SER A 439 3.31 15.45 12.79
C SER A 439 4.78 15.11 12.44
N PRO A 440 5.69 16.08 12.29
CA PRO A 440 7.08 15.85 11.86
C PRO A 440 7.86 14.82 12.71
N GLU A 441 7.60 14.79 14.01
CA GLU A 441 8.17 13.84 14.95
C GLU A 441 7.68 12.39 14.75
N ASN A 442 6.60 12.19 14.00
CA ASN A 442 6.02 10.87 13.72
C ASN A 442 6.23 10.43 12.25
N GLU A 443 7.09 11.15 11.49
CA GLU A 443 7.49 10.73 10.15
C GLU A 443 8.53 9.61 10.24
N LEU A 444 8.10 8.40 9.91
CA LEU A 444 8.84 7.16 10.16
C LEU A 444 10.19 7.11 9.44
N VAL A 445 10.28 7.62 8.21
CA VAL A 445 11.54 7.53 7.43
C VAL A 445 12.59 8.47 8.02
N THR A 446 12.23 9.72 8.29
CA THR A 446 13.11 10.74 8.86
C THR A 446 13.65 10.28 10.21
N GLN A 447 12.75 9.94 11.14
CA GLN A 447 13.14 9.51 12.47
C GLN A 447 13.89 8.17 12.43
N GLY A 448 13.54 7.28 11.51
CA GLY A 448 14.20 5.99 11.32
C GLY A 448 15.64 6.15 10.85
N LEU A 449 15.90 7.05 9.89
CA LEU A 449 17.25 7.36 9.41
C LEU A 449 18.11 8.01 10.51
N LEU A 450 17.55 8.92 11.31
CA LEU A 450 18.27 9.52 12.43
C LEU A 450 18.62 8.49 13.51
N ALA A 451 17.70 7.58 13.82
CA ALA A 451 17.95 6.48 14.75
C ALA A 451 19.04 5.54 14.21
N VAL A 452 18.98 5.18 12.93
CA VAL A 452 20.02 4.36 12.28
C VAL A 452 21.39 5.05 12.32
N LYS A 453 21.47 6.34 12.00
CA LYS A 453 22.72 7.13 12.07
C LYS A 453 23.33 7.05 13.46
N LYS A 454 22.51 7.24 14.50
CA LYS A 454 22.94 7.18 15.90
C LYS A 454 23.51 5.81 16.25
N GLU A 455 22.82 4.73 15.89
CA GLU A 455 23.25 3.37 16.21
C GLU A 455 24.51 2.95 15.44
N ILE A 456 24.67 3.39 14.18
CA ILE A 456 25.91 3.20 13.43
C ILE A 456 27.08 3.88 14.15
N ALA A 457 26.90 5.12 14.62
CA ALA A 457 27.93 5.85 15.36
C ALA A 457 28.30 5.20 16.70
N LEU A 458 27.37 4.49 17.35
CA LEU A 458 27.63 3.75 18.59
C LEU A 458 28.35 2.41 18.38
N SER A 459 28.34 1.89 17.15
CA SER A 459 28.91 0.59 16.81
C SER A 459 30.31 0.67 16.19
N ALA A 460 30.73 1.87 15.76
CA ALA A 460 32.08 2.20 15.30
C ALA A 460 32.99 2.52 16.48
#